data_AF-A0A938MLH1-F1
#
_entry.id   AF-A0A938MLH1-F1
#
_cell.length_a   1.000
_cell.length_b   1.000
_cell.length_c   1.000
_cell.angle_alpha   90.00
_cell.angle_beta   90.00
_cell.angle_gamma   90.00
#
_symmetry.space_group_name_H-M   'P 1'
#
loop_
_entity.id
_entity.type
_entity.pdbx_description
1 polymer ?
#
loop_
_entity_poly.entity_id
_entity_poly.type
_entity_poly.pdbx_seq_one_letter_code
_entity_poly.pdbx_strand_id
1 'polypeptide(L)' 'MAAMQARIAQELRESINAKMALMRECVPTIYEIADRMATALSEGHAVYLMGNGGSAADAQHIAGELVGRFKKERRA' A
#
# COMPACT_ATOMS: atom_id res chain seq x y z
N MET A 1 -5.26 27.38 19.99
CA MET A 1 -4.21 27.12 18.97
C MET A 1 -3.19 26.07 19.44
N ALA A 2 -2.58 26.20 20.62
CA ALA A 2 -1.62 25.21 21.14
C ALA A 2 -2.17 23.76 21.20
N ALA A 3 -3.43 23.58 21.61
CA ALA A 3 -4.06 22.25 21.66
C ALA A 3 -4.22 21.58 20.28
N MET A 4 -4.48 22.36 19.22
CA MET A 4 -4.58 21.83 17.86
C MET A 4 -3.21 21.43 17.32
N GLN A 5 -2.18 22.25 17.59
CA GLN A 5 -0.79 21.91 17.23
C GLN A 5 -0.32 20.63 17.92
N ALA A 6 -0.64 20.47 19.22
CA ALA A 6 -0.35 19.25 19.96
C ALA A 6 -1.04 18.02 19.35
N ARG A 7 -2.32 18.15 18.95
CA ARG A 7 -3.04 17.07 18.28
C ARG A 7 -2.41 16.68 16.95
N ILE A 8 -2.06 17.64 16.09
CA ILE A 8 -1.39 17.36 14.81
C ILE A 8 -0.07 16.62 15.05
N ALA A 9 0.74 17.08 16.01
CA ALA A 9 2.00 16.42 16.33
C ALA A 9 1.80 14.99 16.84
N GLN A 10 0.71 14.74 17.58
CA GLN A 10 0.37 13.42 18.07
C GLN A 10 -0.04 12.46 16.94
N GLU A 11 -0.93 12.88 16.02
CA GLU A 11 -1.36 12.08 14.87
C GLU A 11 -0.16 11.70 13.97
N LEU A 12 0.77 12.63 13.75
CA LEU A 12 1.99 12.37 13.00
C LEU A 12 2.90 11.36 13.72
N ARG A 13 3.03 11.46 15.05
CA ARG A 13 3.82 10.53 15.85
C ARG A 13 3.21 9.12 15.82
N GLU A 14 1.90 9.01 15.90
CA GLU A 14 1.20 7.72 15.77
C GLU A 14 1.42 7.10 14.39
N SER A 15 1.36 7.90 13.32
CA SER A 15 1.67 7.43 11.96
C SER A 15 3.11 6.93 11.81
N ILE A 16 4.08 7.61 12.44
CA ILE A 16 5.48 7.17 12.48
C ILE A 16 5.60 5.84 13.21
N ASN A 17 5.00 5.73 14.39
CA ASN A 17 5.05 4.50 15.19
C ASN A 17 4.45 3.31 14.45
N ALA A 18 3.31 3.50 13.77
CA ALA A 18 2.69 2.47 12.95
C ALA A 18 3.61 2.01 11.81
N LYS A 19 4.28 2.94 11.12
CA LYS A 19 5.25 2.61 10.06
C LYS A 19 6.50 1.91 10.60
N MET A 20 6.98 2.31 11.77
CA MET A 20 8.11 1.65 12.42
C MET A 20 7.78 0.21 12.83
N ALA A 21 6.57 -0.04 13.33
CA ALA A 21 6.08 -1.40 13.63
C ALA A 21 5.97 -2.22 12.34
N LEU A 22 5.32 -1.67 11.30
CA LEU A 22 5.21 -2.32 9.99
C LEU A 22 6.57 -2.73 9.42
N MET A 23 7.56 -1.85 9.50
CA MET A 23 8.92 -2.12 9.03
C MET A 23 9.60 -3.25 9.83
N ARG A 24 9.34 -3.34 11.14
CA ARG A 24 9.94 -4.37 11.98
C ARG A 24 9.29 -5.73 11.80
N GLU A 25 7.98 -5.75 11.60
CA GLU A 25 7.17 -6.97 11.73
C GLU A 25 6.69 -7.53 10.39
N CYS A 26 6.45 -6.67 9.39
CA CYS A 26 5.69 -7.07 8.19
C CYS A 26 6.50 -7.09 6.90
N VAL A 27 7.80 -6.73 6.92
CA VAL A 27 8.62 -6.71 5.69
C VAL A 27 8.60 -8.06 4.95
N PRO A 28 8.79 -9.21 5.61
CA PRO A 28 8.71 -10.51 4.93
C PRO A 28 7.33 -10.77 4.31
N THR A 29 6.26 -10.46 5.04
CA THR A 29 4.88 -10.64 4.58
C THR A 29 4.55 -9.75 3.38
N ILE A 30 5.00 -8.49 3.39
CA ILE A 30 4.83 -7.56 2.26
C ILE A 30 5.52 -8.11 1.02
N TYR A 31 6.74 -8.64 1.16
CA TYR A 31 7.46 -9.29 0.07
C TYR A 31 6.71 -10.50 -0.46
N GLU A 32 6.25 -11.40 0.42
CA GLU A 32 5.51 -12.61 0.01
C GLU A 32 4.22 -12.27 -0.76
N ILE A 33 3.46 -11.27 -0.30
CA ILE A 33 2.25 -10.81 -1.00
C ILE A 33 2.61 -10.28 -2.39
N ALA A 34 3.64 -9.44 -2.50
CA ALA A 34 4.07 -8.87 -3.76
C ALA A 34 4.58 -9.94 -4.74
N ASP A 35 5.34 -10.91 -4.25
CA ASP A 35 5.89 -12.02 -5.04
C ASP A 35 4.78 -12.95 -5.56
N ARG A 36 3.78 -13.26 -4.73
CA ARG A 36 2.61 -14.04 -5.14
C ARG A 36 1.77 -13.33 -6.18
N MET A 37 1.56 -12.02 -6.03
CA MET A 37 0.85 -11.22 -7.03
C MET A 37 1.62 -11.18 -8.36
N ALA A 38 2.94 -10.98 -8.31
CA ALA A 38 3.78 -10.94 -9.50
C ALA A 38 3.80 -12.30 -10.24
N THR A 39 3.97 -13.39 -9.50
CA THR A 39 3.93 -14.76 -10.03
C THR A 39 2.59 -15.04 -10.71
N ALA A 40 1.47 -14.79 -10.03
CA ALA A 40 0.15 -15.01 -10.59
C ALA A 40 -0.06 -14.24 -11.90
N LEU A 41 0.31 -12.96 -11.94
CA LEU A 41 0.20 -12.15 -13.15
C LEU A 41 1.11 -12.67 -14.28
N SER A 42 2.32 -13.15 -13.96
CA SER A 42 3.25 -13.72 -14.96
C SER A 42 2.76 -15.03 -15.57
N GLU A 43 1.96 -15.80 -14.82
CA GLU A 43 1.34 -17.05 -15.26
C GLU A 43 0.02 -16.83 -16.02
N GLY A 44 -0.36 -15.57 -16.25
CA GLY A 44 -1.60 -15.21 -16.96
C GLY A 44 -2.85 -15.26 -16.08
N HIS A 45 -2.70 -15.31 -14.76
CA HIS A 45 -3.81 -15.18 -13.82
C HIS A 45 -4.18 -13.70 -13.57
N ALA A 46 -5.28 -13.50 -12.84
CA ALA A 46 -5.79 -12.19 -12.46
C ALA A 46 -5.63 -11.96 -10.95
N VAL A 47 -5.41 -10.70 -10.57
CA VAL A 47 -5.45 -10.23 -9.18
C VAL A 47 -6.66 -9.32 -9.00
N TYR A 48 -7.54 -9.67 -8.07
CA TYR A 48 -8.72 -8.87 -7.71
C TYR A 48 -8.46 -8.10 -6.42
N LEU A 49 -8.71 -6.80 -6.43
CA LEU A 49 -8.52 -5.89 -5.30
C LEU A 49 -9.89 -5.38 -4.85
N MET A 50 -10.16 -5.42 -3.55
CA MET A 50 -11.45 -5.03 -3.00
C MET A 50 -11.29 -4.36 -1.63
N GLY A 51 -12.21 -3.45 -1.31
CA GLY A 51 -12.22 -2.72 -0.05
C GLY A 51 -13.49 -1.88 0.10
N ASN A 52 -13.69 -1.30 1.28
CA ASN A 52 -14.81 -0.42 1.61
C ASN A 52 -14.29 0.97 2.05
N GLY A 53 -14.99 2.05 1.66
CA GLY A 53 -14.60 3.42 2.04
C GLY A 53 -13.18 3.77 1.58
N GLY A 54 -12.32 4.22 2.49
CA GLY A 54 -10.92 4.55 2.17
C GLY A 54 -10.14 3.38 1.56
N SER A 55 -10.36 2.15 2.04
CA SER A 55 -9.71 0.96 1.47
C SER A 55 -10.19 0.61 0.04
N ALA A 56 -11.40 1.05 -0.35
CA ALA A 56 -11.84 0.96 -1.74
C ALA A 56 -11.02 1.92 -2.64
N ALA A 57 -10.69 3.10 -2.11
CA ALA A 57 -9.83 4.06 -2.80
C ALA A 57 -8.39 3.53 -2.97
N ASP A 58 -7.87 2.80 -1.98
CA ASP A 58 -6.57 2.12 -2.10
C ASP A 58 -6.62 0.95 -3.10
N ALA A 59 -7.69 0.15 -3.08
CA ALA A 59 -7.88 -0.95 -4.04
C ALA A 59 -7.89 -0.45 -5.49
N GLN A 60 -8.64 0.61 -5.80
CA GLN A 60 -8.64 1.21 -7.14
C GLN A 60 -7.28 1.85 -7.48
N HIS A 61 -6.56 2.40 -6.50
CA HIS A 61 -5.25 3.00 -6.72
C HIS A 61 -4.25 1.94 -7.17
N ILE A 62 -4.12 0.83 -6.43
CA ILE A 62 -3.25 -0.28 -6.80
C ILE A 62 -3.68 -0.87 -8.16
N ALA A 63 -4.99 -1.06 -8.39
CA ALA A 63 -5.49 -1.54 -9.68
C ALA A 63 -5.07 -0.61 -10.82
N GLY A 64 -5.23 0.70 -10.64
CA GLY A 64 -4.85 1.72 -11.62
C GLY A 64 -3.36 1.73 -11.93
N GLU A 65 -2.51 1.55 -10.91
CA GLU A 65 -1.06 1.41 -11.09
C GLU A 65 -0.69 0.12 -11.84
N LEU A 66 -1.40 -1.00 -11.58
CA LEU A 66 -1.15 -2.28 -12.23
C LEU A 66 -1.62 -2.31 -13.69
N VAL A 67 -2.80 -1.79 -14.02
CA VAL A 67 -3.31 -1.79 -15.40
C VAL A 67 -2.76 -0.63 -16.23
N GLY A 68 -2.48 0.50 -15.58
CA GLY A 68 -1.96 1.71 -16.21
C GLY A 68 -0.45 1.78 -16.09
N ARG A 69 0.03 2.87 -15.46
CA ARG A 69 1.45 3.16 -15.27
C ARG A 69 1.71 3.49 -13.82
N PHE A 70 2.83 3.00 -13.30
CA PHE A 70 3.27 3.31 -11.94
C PHE A 70 4.38 4.38 -11.93
N LYS A 71 5.65 3.99 -12.13
CA LYS A 71 6.81 4.91 -12.02
C LYS A 71 7.75 4.95 -13.23
N LYS A 72 7.74 3.94 -14.10
CA LYS A 72 8.53 3.86 -15.34
C LYS A 72 7.73 3.12 -16.41
N GLU A 73 8.07 3.36 -17.68
CA GLU A 73 7.60 2.53 -18.79
C GLU A 73 8.03 1.09 -18.53
N ARG A 74 7.09 0.15 -18.61
CA ARG A 74 7.39 -1.28 -18.56
C ARG A 74 8.04 -1.65 -19.90
N ARG A 75 8.99 -2.60 -19.91
CA ARG A 75 9.41 -3.19 -21.19
C ARG A 75 8.16 -3.90 -21.74
N ALA A 76 7.67 -3.41 -22.88
CA ALA A 76 6.63 -4.07 -23.64
C ALA A 76 7.10 -5.45 -24.10
#